data_AF-A0A498P8C3-F1
#
_entry.id   AF-A0A498P8C3-F1
#
_cell.length_a   1.000
_cell.length_b   1.000
_cell.length_c   1.000
_cell.angle_alpha   90.00
_cell.angle_beta   90.00
_cell.angle_gamma   90.00
#
_symmetry.space_group_name_H-M   'P 1'
#
loop_
_entity.id
_entity.type
_entity.pdbx_description
1 polymer ?
#
loop_
_entity_poly.entity_id
_entity_poly.type
_entity_poly.pdbx_seq_one_letter_code
_entity_poly.pdbx_strand_id
1 'polypeptide(L)'
;MDPKSKQRMWRAIRAAFKNKQRGALLTTHYMEEAEAVCDRVAIMVSGQLRCIGSIQHLKGKFGRGYSLEINLREELTGLQQVALLHKEILKIFPHAARQDSFATLMVYKIPMEDVKSLAKSFAQLENAKQNFNFEEYNFSQSTLEQVFMEFAKEQENEEEEVGSLSTTFQWQRLRQDGPVSINHADSIVHQL
;
A
#
# COMPACT_ATOMS: atom_id res chain seq x y z
N MET A 1 -14.88 -15.49 -9.08
CA MET A 1 -15.42 -14.66 -10.18
C MET A 1 -14.37 -14.52 -11.26
N ASP A 2 -14.76 -14.65 -12.52
CA ASP A 2 -13.89 -14.34 -13.66
C ASP A 2 -13.56 -12.84 -13.72
N PRO A 3 -12.44 -12.44 -14.36
CA PRO A 3 -11.99 -11.04 -14.39
C PRO A 3 -13.03 -10.07 -14.99
N LYS A 4 -13.80 -10.51 -15.99
CA LYS A 4 -14.81 -9.68 -16.66
C LYS A 4 -16.01 -9.42 -15.75
N SER A 5 -16.48 -10.44 -15.02
CA SER A 5 -17.57 -10.29 -14.06
C SER A 5 -17.18 -9.41 -12.87
N LYS A 6 -15.95 -9.54 -12.35
CA LYS A 6 -15.42 -8.63 -11.30
C LYS A 6 -15.48 -7.16 -11.74
N GLN A 7 -14.96 -6.87 -12.94
CA GLN A 7 -14.96 -5.52 -13.51
C GLN A 7 -16.38 -4.96 -13.69
N ARG A 8 -17.34 -5.79 -14.15
CA ARG A 8 -18.75 -5.39 -14.27
C ARG A 8 -19.35 -5.06 -12.90
N MET A 9 -19.10 -5.89 -11.90
CA MET A 9 -19.56 -5.66 -10.54
C MET A 9 -19.01 -4.35 -9.97
N TRP A 10 -17.69 -4.12 -10.06
CA TRP A 10 -17.05 -2.90 -9.57
C TRP A 10 -17.59 -1.63 -10.23
N ARG A 11 -17.91 -1.70 -11.54
CA ARG A 11 -18.55 -0.58 -12.25
C ARG A 11 -19.98 -0.35 -11.78
N ALA A 12 -20.75 -1.42 -11.58
CA ALA A 12 -22.13 -1.33 -11.10
C ALA A 12 -22.18 -0.70 -9.70
N ILE A 13 -21.29 -1.12 -8.79
CA ILE A 13 -21.19 -0.54 -7.45
C ILE A 13 -20.85 0.94 -7.55
N ARG A 14 -19.78 1.32 -8.26
CA ARG A 14 -19.41 2.73 -8.42
C ARG A 14 -20.54 3.56 -9.03
N ALA A 15 -21.23 3.06 -10.05
CA ALA A 15 -22.37 3.74 -10.66
C ALA A 15 -23.57 3.88 -9.70
N ALA A 16 -23.79 2.89 -8.82
CA ALA A 16 -24.89 2.91 -7.86
C ALA A 16 -24.72 3.99 -6.78
N PHE A 17 -23.48 4.31 -6.39
CA PHE A 17 -23.16 5.28 -5.33
C PHE A 17 -22.69 6.64 -5.84
N LYS A 18 -22.25 6.75 -7.10
CA LYS A 18 -21.84 8.02 -7.71
C LYS A 18 -22.97 9.05 -7.64
N ASN A 19 -22.65 10.25 -7.13
CA ASN A 19 -23.54 11.41 -7.02
C ASN A 19 -24.80 11.20 -6.14
N LYS A 20 -24.78 10.26 -5.19
CA LYS A 20 -25.87 10.07 -4.22
C LYS A 20 -25.39 10.39 -2.81
N GLN A 21 -26.28 10.89 -1.96
CA GLN A 21 -26.05 11.09 -0.52
C GLN A 21 -26.18 9.74 0.22
N ARG A 22 -25.41 8.73 -0.20
CA ARG A 22 -25.42 7.36 0.35
C ARG A 22 -23.99 6.84 0.46
N GLY A 23 -23.67 6.17 1.56
CA GLY A 23 -22.41 5.45 1.75
C GLY A 23 -22.62 3.94 1.74
N ALA A 24 -21.55 3.19 1.46
CA ALA A 24 -21.50 1.75 1.63
C ALA A 24 -20.21 1.37 2.36
N LEU A 25 -20.28 0.32 3.16
CA LEU A 25 -19.11 -0.32 3.76
C LEU A 25 -18.86 -1.62 3.03
N LEU A 26 -17.63 -1.80 2.54
CA LEU A 26 -17.18 -3.02 1.91
C LEU A 26 -16.09 -3.63 2.80
N THR A 27 -16.28 -4.89 3.18
CA THR A 27 -15.26 -5.71 3.84
C THR A 27 -14.70 -6.69 2.82
N THR A 28 -13.42 -6.60 2.53
CA THR A 28 -12.73 -7.49 1.59
C THR A 28 -11.30 -7.74 2.05
N HIS A 29 -10.81 -8.96 1.84
CA HIS A 29 -9.38 -9.30 1.98
C HIS A 29 -8.61 -9.10 0.67
N TYR A 30 -9.31 -8.77 -0.43
CA TYR A 30 -8.68 -8.48 -1.71
C TYR A 30 -8.40 -6.97 -1.82
N MET A 31 -7.14 -6.60 -1.67
CA MET A 31 -6.71 -5.20 -1.76
C MET A 31 -7.04 -4.59 -3.14
N GLU A 32 -6.87 -5.35 -4.24
CA GLU A 32 -7.30 -4.92 -5.59
C GLU A 32 -8.78 -4.49 -5.66
N GLU A 33 -9.67 -5.14 -4.91
CA GLU A 33 -11.09 -4.79 -4.87
C GLU A 33 -11.32 -3.48 -4.12
N ALA A 34 -10.66 -3.32 -2.97
CA ALA A 34 -10.68 -2.07 -2.21
C ALA A 34 -10.15 -0.91 -3.06
N GLU A 35 -9.05 -1.11 -3.78
CA GLU A 35 -8.48 -0.11 -4.67
C GLU A 35 -9.39 0.24 -5.84
N ALA A 36 -10.09 -0.76 -6.39
CA ALA A 36 -10.97 -0.55 -7.53
C ALA A 36 -12.27 0.16 -7.14
N VAL A 37 -12.82 -0.08 -5.94
CA VAL A 37 -14.21 0.31 -5.62
C VAL A 37 -14.30 1.43 -4.58
N CYS A 38 -13.37 1.52 -3.64
CA CYS A 38 -13.51 2.36 -2.46
C CYS A 38 -12.83 3.73 -2.61
N ASP A 39 -13.48 4.78 -2.13
CA ASP A 39 -12.88 6.12 -2.02
C ASP A 39 -11.88 6.23 -0.85
N ARG A 40 -12.15 5.48 0.21
CA ARG A 40 -11.33 5.38 1.42
C ARG A 40 -11.23 3.92 1.84
N VAL A 41 -10.06 3.56 2.36
CA VAL A 41 -9.77 2.22 2.88
C VAL A 41 -9.41 2.34 4.36
N ALA A 42 -9.93 1.40 5.13
CA ALA A 42 -9.57 1.17 6.52
C ALA A 42 -8.86 -0.19 6.59
N ILE A 43 -7.70 -0.25 7.24
CA ILE A 43 -6.94 -1.48 7.42
C ILE A 43 -7.07 -1.92 8.88
N MET A 44 -7.52 -3.16 9.07
CA MET A 44 -7.69 -3.80 10.36
C MET A 44 -6.72 -4.96 10.52
N VAL A 45 -6.07 -5.07 11.68
CA VAL A 45 -5.00 -6.03 12.00
C VAL A 45 -5.19 -6.47 13.47
N SER A 46 -5.26 -7.77 13.75
CA SER A 46 -5.87 -8.43 14.95
C SER A 46 -7.03 -7.67 15.61
N GLY A 47 -8.06 -7.39 14.81
CA GLY A 47 -9.29 -6.74 15.29
C GLY A 47 -9.16 -5.24 15.53
N GLN A 48 -7.96 -4.67 15.52
CA GLN A 48 -7.75 -3.23 15.73
C GLN A 48 -7.64 -2.49 14.40
N LEU A 49 -8.25 -1.30 14.32
CA LEU A 49 -8.14 -0.42 13.17
C LEU A 49 -6.77 0.29 13.20
N ARG A 50 -5.85 -0.08 12.30
CA ARG A 50 -4.48 0.50 12.25
C ARG A 50 -4.45 1.83 11.50
N CYS A 51 -5.16 1.94 10.38
CA CYS A 51 -5.20 3.17 9.62
C CYS A 51 -6.48 3.32 8.79
N ILE A 52 -6.83 4.56 8.46
CA ILE A 52 -7.92 4.90 7.54
C ILE A 52 -7.55 6.11 6.69
N GLY A 53 -7.81 6.05 5.38
CA GLY A 53 -7.45 7.14 4.47
C GLY A 53 -7.83 6.84 3.02
N SER A 54 -7.53 7.76 2.11
CA SER A 54 -7.52 7.43 0.69
C SER A 54 -6.36 6.48 0.37
N ILE A 55 -6.48 5.70 -0.69
CA ILE A 55 -5.44 4.74 -1.10
C ILE A 55 -4.09 5.45 -1.28
N GLN A 56 -4.07 6.62 -1.92
CA GLN A 56 -2.84 7.40 -2.11
C GLN A 56 -2.25 7.90 -0.79
N HIS A 57 -3.09 8.33 0.15
CA HIS A 57 -2.62 8.73 1.48
C HIS A 57 -1.98 7.55 2.21
N LEU A 58 -2.60 6.37 2.17
CA LEU A 58 -2.06 5.18 2.82
C LEU A 58 -0.74 4.74 2.17
N LYS A 59 -0.67 4.68 0.84
CA LYS A 59 0.58 4.38 0.11
C LYS A 59 1.68 5.42 0.35
N GLY A 60 1.33 6.70 0.52
CA GLY A 60 2.30 7.76 0.81
C GLY A 60 2.82 7.76 2.24
N LYS A 61 1.92 7.48 3.22
CA LYS A 61 2.26 7.53 4.64
C LYS A 61 2.90 6.24 5.14
N PHE A 62 2.47 5.10 4.61
CA PHE A 62 2.85 3.78 5.11
C PHE A 62 3.51 2.90 4.04
N GLY A 63 3.32 3.21 2.76
CA GLY A 63 4.07 2.57 1.69
C GLY A 63 5.50 3.08 1.75
N ARG A 64 6.46 2.20 2.08
CA ARG A 64 7.88 2.49 2.32
C ARG A 64 8.64 2.92 1.05
N GLY A 65 8.01 3.71 0.19
CA GLY A 65 8.64 4.26 -1.00
C GLY A 65 8.17 3.65 -2.32
N TYR A 66 9.17 3.44 -3.18
CA TYR A 66 9.07 2.89 -4.51
C TYR A 66 9.91 1.63 -4.63
N SER A 67 9.54 0.76 -5.57
CA SER A 67 10.36 -0.36 -6.02
C SER A 67 10.93 -0.04 -7.38
N LEU A 68 12.23 -0.25 -7.55
CA LEU A 68 12.90 -0.24 -8.84
C LEU A 68 13.43 -1.64 -9.12
N GLU A 69 12.91 -2.23 -10.18
CA GLU A 69 13.34 -3.51 -10.72
C GLU A 69 14.09 -3.25 -12.03
N ILE A 70 15.27 -3.82 -12.19
CA ILE A 70 16.10 -3.68 -13.39
C ILE A 70 16.45 -5.07 -13.91
N ASN A 71 16.08 -5.36 -15.15
CA ASN A 71 16.46 -6.58 -15.85
C ASN A 71 17.71 -6.34 -16.68
N LEU A 72 18.80 -7.00 -16.29
CA LEU A 72 20.07 -6.99 -17.00
C LEU A 72 20.06 -8.01 -18.14
N ARG A 73 20.89 -7.77 -19.15
CA ARG A 73 21.26 -8.84 -20.10
C ARG A 73 22.17 -9.83 -19.39
N GLU A 74 22.11 -11.11 -19.76
CA GLU A 74 22.98 -12.15 -19.18
C GLU A 74 24.47 -11.78 -19.26
N GLU A 75 24.88 -11.18 -20.37
CA GLU A 75 26.24 -10.69 -20.65
C GLU A 75 26.70 -9.57 -19.69
N LEU A 76 25.76 -8.87 -19.05
CA LEU A 76 26.00 -7.70 -18.19
C LEU A 76 25.91 -8.04 -16.69
N THR A 77 25.78 -9.33 -16.34
CA THR A 77 25.72 -9.81 -14.94
C THR A 77 27.09 -9.85 -14.24
N GLY A 78 28.15 -9.43 -14.93
CA GLY A 78 29.50 -9.35 -14.35
C GLY A 78 29.56 -8.42 -13.13
N LEU A 79 30.25 -8.86 -12.08
CA LEU A 79 30.34 -8.16 -10.78
C LEU A 79 30.71 -6.67 -10.92
N GLN A 80 31.64 -6.35 -11.82
CA GLN A 80 32.07 -4.98 -12.05
C GLN A 80 30.96 -4.10 -12.65
N GLN A 81 30.23 -4.62 -13.64
CA GLN A 81 29.14 -3.88 -14.28
C GLN A 81 27.98 -3.64 -13.31
N VAL A 82 27.65 -4.65 -12.50
CA VAL A 82 26.64 -4.55 -11.44
C VAL A 82 27.05 -3.50 -10.40
N ALA A 83 28.32 -3.47 -9.99
CA ALA A 83 28.82 -2.46 -9.04
C ALA A 83 28.76 -1.04 -9.61
N LEU A 84 29.10 -0.85 -10.89
CA LEU A 84 29.01 0.44 -11.56
C LEU A 84 27.55 0.91 -11.70
N LEU A 85 26.64 0.00 -12.07
CA LEU A 85 25.21 0.29 -12.14
C LEU A 85 24.67 0.66 -10.77
N HIS A 86 25.01 -0.11 -9.73
CA HIS A 86 24.59 0.17 -8.36
C HIS A 86 25.04 1.58 -7.92
N LYS A 87 26.29 1.95 -8.23
CA LYS A 87 26.80 3.30 -7.98
C LYS A 87 26.00 4.37 -8.74
N GLU A 88 25.56 4.10 -9.96
CA GLU A 88 24.73 5.03 -10.72
C GLU A 88 23.33 5.17 -10.10
N ILE A 89 22.70 4.06 -9.70
CA ILE A 89 21.41 4.09 -8.99
C ILE A 89 21.51 4.90 -7.71
N LEU A 90 22.60 4.76 -6.94
CA LEU A 90 22.81 5.58 -5.74
C LEU A 90 23.04 7.07 -6.02
N LYS A 91 23.45 7.46 -7.23
CA LYS A 91 23.48 8.89 -7.60
C LYS A 91 22.08 9.43 -7.88
N ILE A 92 21.20 8.60 -8.43
CA ILE A 92 19.82 8.96 -8.74
C ILE A 92 19.00 8.96 -7.43
N PHE A 93 19.19 7.94 -6.60
CA PHE A 93 18.47 7.68 -5.36
C PHE A 93 19.47 7.37 -4.23
N PRO A 94 19.92 8.39 -3.48
CA PRO A 94 21.00 8.28 -2.48
C PRO A 94 20.79 7.21 -1.41
N HIS A 95 19.55 6.93 -1.04
CA HIS A 95 19.18 6.00 0.02
C HIS A 95 18.55 4.71 -0.54
N ALA A 96 18.74 4.41 -1.83
CA ALA A 96 18.26 3.18 -2.42
C ALA A 96 18.93 1.95 -1.78
N ALA A 97 18.11 1.05 -1.22
CA ALA A 97 18.57 -0.19 -0.62
C ALA A 97 18.34 -1.35 -1.59
N ARG A 98 19.41 -2.04 -1.97
CA ARG A 98 19.30 -3.28 -2.74
C ARG A 98 18.65 -4.35 -1.85
N GLN A 99 17.57 -4.96 -2.32
CA GLN A 99 16.91 -6.06 -1.62
C GLN A 99 17.54 -7.38 -2.06
N ASP A 100 17.08 -7.88 -3.20
CA ASP A 100 17.48 -9.16 -3.76
C ASP A 100 18.06 -8.97 -5.16
N SER A 101 18.91 -9.91 -5.56
CA SER A 101 19.34 -10.07 -6.93
C SER A 101 19.18 -11.51 -7.36
N PHE A 102 18.37 -11.74 -8.39
CA PHE A 102 18.08 -13.07 -8.92
C PHE A 102 18.51 -13.12 -10.38
N ALA A 103 19.58 -13.88 -10.68
CA ALA A 103 20.13 -13.98 -12.03
C ALA A 103 20.39 -12.61 -12.68
N THR A 104 19.48 -12.14 -13.51
CA THR A 104 19.52 -10.87 -14.24
C THR A 104 18.72 -9.74 -13.58
N LEU A 105 17.84 -10.05 -12.64
CA LEU A 105 16.95 -9.09 -11.99
C LEU A 105 17.61 -8.47 -10.76
N MET A 106 17.62 -7.13 -10.72
CA MET A 106 18.09 -6.33 -9.59
C MET A 106 16.91 -5.55 -8.99
N VAL A 107 16.66 -5.74 -7.69
CA VAL A 107 15.55 -5.08 -6.99
C VAL A 107 16.08 -4.08 -5.96
N TYR A 108 15.56 -2.86 -6.03
CA TYR A 108 15.87 -1.76 -5.12
C TYR A 108 14.61 -1.22 -4.45
N LYS A 109 14.68 -1.03 -3.14
CA LYS A 109 13.72 -0.19 -2.41
C LYS A 109 14.25 1.24 -2.39
N ILE A 110 13.42 2.17 -2.84
CA ILE A 110 13.75 3.58 -2.94
C ILE A 110 12.85 4.36 -1.98
N PRO A 111 13.41 5.02 -0.95
CA PRO A 111 12.64 5.87 -0.04
C PRO A 111 11.88 6.97 -0.77
N MET A 112 10.70 7.37 -0.26
CA MET A 112 9.91 8.43 -0.90
C MET A 112 10.64 9.78 -0.96
N GLU A 113 11.48 10.08 0.01
CA GLU A 113 12.28 11.31 0.08
C GLU A 113 13.27 11.48 -1.08
N ASP A 114 13.72 10.37 -1.67
CA ASP A 114 14.61 10.38 -2.84
C ASP A 114 13.86 10.71 -4.14
N VAL A 115 12.54 10.47 -4.17
CA VAL A 115 11.71 10.61 -5.37
C VAL A 115 10.95 11.94 -5.34
N LYS A 116 11.65 13.03 -5.67
CA LYS A 116 11.04 14.38 -5.74
C LYS A 116 10.13 14.58 -6.95
N SER A 117 10.43 13.92 -8.07
CA SER A 117 9.68 14.05 -9.31
C SER A 117 9.78 12.76 -10.11
N LEU A 118 8.63 12.14 -10.40
CA LEU A 118 8.57 10.94 -11.24
C LEU A 118 9.14 11.21 -12.63
N ALA A 119 8.80 12.34 -13.26
CA ALA A 119 9.31 12.70 -14.58
C ALA A 119 10.84 12.78 -14.61
N LYS A 120 11.47 13.41 -13.60
CA LYS A 120 12.94 13.47 -13.50
C LYS A 120 13.54 12.10 -13.24
N SER A 121 12.93 11.31 -12.37
CA SER A 121 13.38 9.96 -12.02
C SER A 121 13.37 9.06 -13.26
N PHE A 122 12.27 9.05 -14.03
CA PHE A 122 12.19 8.31 -15.29
C PHE A 122 13.21 8.79 -16.33
N ALA A 123 13.43 10.11 -16.47
CA ALA A 123 14.44 10.63 -17.39
C ALA A 123 15.87 10.18 -17.01
N GLN A 124 16.19 10.16 -15.72
CA GLN A 124 17.49 9.69 -15.22
C GLN A 124 17.65 8.18 -15.39
N LEU A 125 16.60 7.40 -15.11
CA LEU A 125 16.60 5.95 -15.33
C LEU A 125 16.74 5.58 -16.81
N GLU A 126 16.12 6.33 -17.71
CA GLU A 126 16.26 6.11 -19.15
C GLU A 126 17.68 6.41 -19.65
N ASN A 127 18.31 7.46 -19.12
CA ASN A 127 19.73 7.74 -19.40
C ASN A 127 20.63 6.62 -18.86
N ALA A 128 20.38 6.15 -17.64
CA ALA A 128 21.09 5.01 -17.08
C ALA A 128 20.90 3.75 -17.93
N LYS A 129 19.69 3.50 -18.44
CA LYS A 129 19.40 2.39 -19.38
C LYS A 129 20.26 2.46 -20.62
N GLN A 130 20.39 3.63 -21.24
CA GLN A 130 21.20 3.82 -22.43
C GLN A 130 22.70 3.61 -22.15
N ASN A 131 23.19 4.14 -21.02
CA ASN A 131 24.62 4.05 -20.67
C ASN A 131 25.05 2.65 -20.22
N PHE A 132 24.18 1.93 -19.51
CA PHE A 132 24.47 0.60 -18.96
C PHE A 132 23.88 -0.54 -19.78
N ASN A 133 23.07 -0.23 -20.80
CA ASN A 133 22.48 -1.16 -21.78
C ASN A 133 21.70 -2.35 -21.18
N PHE A 134 21.01 -2.14 -20.06
CA PHE A 134 20.11 -3.14 -19.49
C PHE A 134 18.79 -3.23 -20.29
N GLU A 135 18.09 -4.36 -20.21
CA GLU A 135 16.95 -4.69 -21.09
C GLU A 135 15.74 -3.82 -20.79
N GLU A 136 15.34 -3.78 -19.53
CA GLU A 136 14.17 -3.04 -19.08
C GLU A 136 14.28 -2.69 -17.60
N TYR A 137 13.41 -1.77 -17.18
CA TYR A 137 13.20 -1.46 -15.77
C TYR A 137 11.72 -1.26 -15.50
N ASN A 138 11.33 -1.52 -14.25
CA ASN A 138 10.04 -1.16 -13.70
C ASN A 138 10.26 -0.29 -12.48
N PHE A 139 9.64 0.88 -12.46
CA PHE A 139 9.67 1.81 -11.34
C PHE A 139 8.23 2.10 -10.89
N SER A 140 7.88 1.60 -9.71
CA SER A 140 6.49 1.61 -9.21
C SER A 140 6.43 2.01 -7.74
N GLN A 141 5.34 2.67 -7.34
CA GLN A 141 5.06 2.98 -5.94
C GLN A 141 4.61 1.70 -5.21
N SER A 142 4.89 1.61 -3.90
CA SER A 142 4.36 0.54 -3.08
C SER A 142 2.84 0.36 -3.22
N THR A 143 2.42 -0.91 -3.24
CA THR A 143 1.01 -1.28 -3.38
C THR A 143 0.30 -1.28 -2.02
N LEU A 144 -1.04 -1.32 -2.03
CA LEU A 144 -1.81 -1.38 -0.79
C LEU A 144 -1.60 -2.72 -0.07
N GLU A 145 -1.37 -3.80 -0.83
CA GLU A 145 -0.95 -5.10 -0.31
C GLU A 145 0.36 -4.98 0.47
N GLN A 146 1.36 -4.27 -0.06
CA GLN A 146 2.63 -4.08 0.65
C GLN A 146 2.43 -3.28 1.94
N VAL A 147 1.59 -2.23 1.92
CA VAL A 147 1.23 -1.48 3.14
C VAL A 147 0.60 -2.41 4.18
N PHE A 148 -0.34 -3.26 3.77
CA PHE A 148 -0.97 -4.24 4.65
C PHE A 148 0.05 -5.23 5.25
N MET A 149 0.95 -5.77 4.41
CA MET A 149 1.99 -6.70 4.86
C MET A 149 2.93 -6.08 5.88
N GLU A 150 3.25 -4.79 5.77
CA GLU A 150 4.09 -4.11 6.76
C GLU A 150 3.38 -4.01 8.12
N PHE A 151 2.08 -3.69 8.14
CA PHE A 151 1.32 -3.68 9.40
C PHE A 151 1.18 -5.08 10.01
N ALA A 152 1.05 -6.12 9.18
CA ALA A 152 1.01 -7.49 9.67
C ALA A 152 2.34 -7.92 10.30
N LYS A 153 3.48 -7.53 9.71
CA LYS A 153 4.81 -7.82 10.25
C LYS A 153 5.13 -7.09 11.55
N GLU A 154 4.71 -5.83 11.67
CA GLU A 154 4.83 -5.07 12.94
C GLU A 154 4.14 -5.82 14.08
N GLN A 155 3.06 -6.53 13.76
CA GLN A 155 2.27 -7.26 14.73
C GLN A 155 2.95 -8.51 15.28
N GLU A 156 3.61 -9.30 14.44
CA GLU A 156 4.39 -10.46 14.89
C GLU A 156 5.46 -10.03 15.91
N ASN A 157 6.08 -8.87 15.69
CA ASN A 157 7.04 -8.30 16.64
C ASN A 157 6.36 -7.79 17.94
N GLU A 158 5.18 -7.16 17.85
CA GLU A 158 4.43 -6.65 19.00
C GLU A 158 3.87 -7.79 19.89
N GLU A 159 3.39 -8.90 19.30
CA GLU A 159 2.85 -10.07 20.01
C GLU A 159 3.96 -10.90 20.69
N GLU A 160 5.19 -10.89 20.18
CA GLU A 160 6.36 -11.46 20.84
C GLU A 160 6.78 -10.65 22.09
N GLU A 161 6.55 -9.33 22.11
CA GLU A 161 6.89 -8.46 23.25
C GLU A 161 5.77 -8.32 24.29
N VAL A 162 4.49 -8.40 23.88
CA VAL A 162 3.34 -8.12 24.75
C VAL A 162 2.29 -9.23 24.62
N GLY A 163 2.31 -10.17 25.57
CA GLY A 163 1.37 -11.29 25.58
C GLY A 163 -0.11 -10.88 25.45
N SER A 164 -0.83 -11.63 24.60
CA SER A 164 -2.28 -11.62 24.32
C SER A 164 -3.12 -10.49 24.95
N LEU A 165 -3.42 -9.45 24.17
CA LEU A 165 -4.38 -8.40 24.54
C LEU A 165 -5.82 -8.81 24.19
N SER A 166 -6.74 -8.51 25.12
CA SER A 166 -8.19 -8.78 25.03
C SER A 166 -8.84 -8.07 23.83
N THR A 167 -9.64 -8.82 23.06
CA THR A 167 -10.33 -8.38 21.82
C THR A 167 -11.71 -7.77 22.05
N THR A 168 -12.02 -7.32 23.27
CA THR A 168 -13.36 -6.79 23.58
C THR A 168 -13.48 -5.31 23.22
N PHE A 169 -14.16 -5.01 22.11
CA PHE A 169 -14.48 -3.63 21.72
C PHE A 169 -15.76 -3.14 22.40
N GLN A 170 -15.67 -1.99 23.09
CA GLN A 170 -16.84 -1.24 23.56
C GLN A 170 -17.10 -0.05 22.64
N TRP A 171 -18.15 -0.12 21.83
CA TRP A 171 -18.59 0.99 20.99
C TRP A 171 -19.42 1.98 21.80
N GLN A 172 -18.88 3.18 22.04
CA GLN A 172 -19.65 4.28 22.61
C GLN A 172 -20.02 5.26 21.50
N ARG A 173 -21.33 5.37 21.23
CA ARG A 173 -21.88 6.32 20.25
C ARG A 173 -21.58 7.74 20.71
N LEU A 174 -20.70 8.45 20.00
CA LEU A 174 -20.49 9.89 20.19
C LEU A 174 -21.84 10.59 19.94
N ARG A 175 -22.45 11.10 21.01
CA ARG A 175 -23.68 11.90 20.92
C ARG A 175 -23.31 13.22 20.23
N GLN A 176 -24.08 13.60 19.22
CA GLN A 176 -24.01 14.93 18.64
C GLN A 176 -24.44 15.94 19.71
N ASP A 177 -23.61 16.97 19.93
CA ASP A 177 -23.94 18.09 20.80
C ASP A 177 -25.22 18.79 20.30
N GLY A 178 -26.28 18.66 21.09
CA GLY A 178 -27.57 19.32 20.97
C GLY A 178 -28.28 19.18 22.33
N PRO A 179 -29.05 20.18 22.78
CA PRO A 179 -29.34 20.37 24.19
C PRO A 179 -30.16 19.23 24.77
N VAL A 180 -29.76 18.84 25.98
CA VAL A 180 -30.28 17.74 26.78
C VAL A 180 -31.79 17.86 26.99
N SER A 181 -32.51 16.78 26.71
CA SER A 181 -33.72 16.42 27.46
C SER A 181 -33.60 14.94 27.82
N ILE A 182 -33.42 14.71 29.12
CA ILE A 182 -33.30 13.41 29.77
C ILE A 182 -34.65 12.70 29.61
N ASN A 183 -34.66 11.51 29.03
CA ASN A 183 -35.60 10.46 29.43
C ASN A 183 -34.91 9.09 29.26
N HIS A 184 -34.87 8.37 30.37
CA HIS A 184 -34.31 7.05 30.55
C HIS A 184 -35.16 6.01 29.81
N ALA A 185 -34.56 5.24 28.91
CA ALA A 185 -35.02 3.91 28.55
C ALA A 185 -33.82 3.12 27.99
N ASP A 186 -33.32 2.19 28.80
CA ASP A 186 -32.34 1.20 28.39
C ASP A 186 -32.91 0.35 27.25
N SER A 187 -32.15 0.23 26.16
CA SER A 187 -32.48 -0.67 25.06
C SER A 187 -31.32 -1.66 24.90
N ILE A 188 -31.50 -2.82 25.53
CA ILE A 188 -30.66 -4.00 25.37
C ILE A 188 -31.04 -4.64 24.03
N VAL A 189 -30.09 -4.75 23.10
CA VAL A 189 -30.28 -5.51 21.86
C VAL A 189 -29.66 -6.88 22.05
N HIS A 190 -30.50 -7.91 22.15
CA HIS A 190 -30.09 -9.30 22.00
C HIS A 190 -29.76 -9.60 20.54
N GLN A 191 -28.61 -10.20 20.31
CA GLN A 191 -28.15 -10.66 19.01
C GLN A 191 -28.78 -12.03 18.72
N LEU A 192 -29.46 -12.15 17.57
CA LEU A 192 -29.79 -13.42 16.91
C LEU A 192 -28.62 -13.83 16.01
#